data_AF-A0ABD7A940-F1
#
_entry.id   AF-A0ABD7A940-F1
#
_cell.length_a   1.000
_cell.length_b   1.000
_cell.length_c   1.000
_cell.angle_alpha   90.00
_cell.angle_beta   90.00
_cell.angle_gamma   90.00
#
_symmetry.space_group_name_H-M   'P 1'
#
loop_
_entity.id
_entity.type
_entity.pdbx_description
1 polymer ?
#
loop_
_entity_poly.entity_id
_entity_poly.type
_entity_poly.pdbx_seq_one_letter_code
_entity_poly.pdbx_strand_id
1 'polypeptide(L)'
;MSKAKKIVAFIGVMGLGAILLGGSQYAMKATNSTEFCVSCHSMSHPQAEWEGSVHFSNRKGIRAECSDCHVPQDTLHYVKAKVIALKDVWHTFVTNKLPDQEAYEAHRLEMAQRVWKEMKANDSMTCRSCHSFDAMVLSDQKESAQKMHKLAQETNQTCIDCHKGVAHFMPDIQLDNVAAGELSKHGAEFTTSDKTLYTLAMTTAQLPQGGEVRLLPYAELHQWKEEGEQVKATIKGWQQEGAESVVYMDLGKRIMVALLPDEAQSKVNIVNTVFDNVTNSNWKEINVEIIAPKTAVTANIMALNQFGDNLNQTHCSGCHAPIGADHYTANQWIGVVNSMKDRTSMSADDVRAVTIYLQRNAKDIAGSSH
;
A
#
# COMPACT_ATOMS: atom_id res chain seq x y z
N MET A 1 -5.14 56.88 37.80
CA MET A 1 -6.52 56.44 37.43
C MET A 1 -7.31 56.14 38.69
N SER A 2 -8.54 56.66 38.81
CA SER A 2 -9.42 56.33 39.94
C SER A 2 -9.75 54.82 39.94
N LYS A 3 -10.06 54.25 41.12
CA LYS A 3 -10.50 52.84 41.24
C LYS A 3 -11.63 52.52 40.25
N ALA A 4 -12.57 53.44 40.06
CA ALA A 4 -13.67 53.31 39.09
C ALA A 4 -13.17 53.18 37.63
N LYS A 5 -12.20 53.98 37.20
CA LYS A 5 -11.62 53.86 35.84
C LYS A 5 -10.91 52.53 35.61
N LYS A 6 -10.27 51.96 36.63
CA LYS A 6 -9.64 50.63 36.54
C LYS A 6 -10.68 49.51 36.44
N ILE A 7 -11.78 49.60 37.19
CA ILE A 7 -12.89 48.63 37.15
C ILE A 7 -13.59 48.66 35.78
N VAL A 8 -13.90 49.84 35.25
CA VAL A 8 -14.53 49.99 33.93
C VAL A 8 -13.61 49.45 32.81
N ALA A 9 -12.31 49.75 32.87
CA ALA A 9 -11.36 49.20 31.90
C ALA A 9 -11.26 47.66 31.97
N PHE A 10 -11.26 47.09 33.18
CA PHE A 10 -11.24 45.65 33.37
C PHE A 10 -12.52 44.98 32.82
N ILE A 11 -13.70 45.54 33.09
CA ILE A 11 -14.97 45.06 32.53
C ILE A 11 -14.97 45.18 31.00
N GLY A 12 -14.43 46.26 30.45
CA GLY A 12 -14.30 46.44 29.00
C GLY A 12 -13.41 45.38 28.34
N VAL A 13 -12.26 45.06 28.95
CA VAL A 13 -11.36 43.99 28.46
C VAL A 13 -12.02 42.62 28.56
N MET A 14 -12.71 42.33 29.68
CA MET A 14 -13.46 41.08 29.85
C MET A 14 -14.61 40.94 28.84
N GLY A 15 -15.33 42.03 28.57
CA GLY A 15 -16.40 42.07 27.56
C GLY A 15 -15.85 41.83 26.15
N LEU A 16 -14.74 42.48 25.78
CA LEU A 16 -14.08 42.24 24.50
C LEU A 16 -13.58 40.78 24.39
N GLY A 17 -12.98 40.25 25.46
CA GLY A 17 -12.55 38.85 25.52
C GLY A 17 -13.70 37.86 25.32
N ALA A 18 -14.85 38.10 25.96
CA ALA A 18 -16.04 37.28 25.80
C ALA A 18 -16.60 37.33 24.37
N ILE A 19 -16.62 38.51 23.75
CA ILE A 19 -17.07 38.68 22.35
C ILE A 19 -16.12 37.96 21.39
N LEU A 20 -14.80 38.10 21.57
CA LEU A 20 -13.82 37.44 20.71
C LEU A 20 -13.90 35.93 20.83
N LEU A 21 -13.97 35.39 22.05
CA LEU A 21 -14.09 33.95 22.29
C LEU A 21 -15.42 33.38 21.78
N GLY A 22 -16.52 34.08 22.04
CA GLY A 22 -17.85 33.69 21.56
C GLY A 22 -17.92 33.73 20.03
N GLY A 23 -17.39 34.79 19.42
CA GLY A 23 -17.31 34.95 17.97
C GLY A 23 -16.43 33.89 17.32
N SER A 24 -15.25 33.60 17.89
CA SER A 24 -14.38 32.55 17.37
C SER A 24 -15.04 31.18 17.48
N GLN A 25 -15.67 30.85 18.60
CA GLN A 25 -16.33 29.56 18.77
C GLN A 25 -17.51 29.39 17.81
N TYR A 26 -18.28 30.45 17.60
CA TYR A 26 -19.36 30.46 16.61
C TYR A 26 -18.82 30.21 15.20
N ALA A 27 -17.77 30.93 14.79
CA ALA A 27 -17.15 30.74 13.47
C ALA A 27 -16.59 29.32 13.28
N MET A 28 -15.94 28.77 14.31
CA MET A 28 -15.40 27.41 14.27
C MET A 28 -16.52 26.37 14.14
N LYS A 29 -17.64 26.55 14.83
CA LYS A 29 -18.82 25.67 14.73
C LYS A 29 -19.53 25.81 13.38
N ALA A 30 -19.74 27.04 12.90
CA ALA A 30 -20.39 27.30 11.62
C ALA A 30 -19.60 26.66 10.47
N THR A 31 -18.27 26.74 10.49
CA THR A 31 -17.40 26.14 9.48
C THR A 31 -17.23 24.61 9.61
N ASN A 32 -17.93 23.95 10.53
CA ASN A 32 -18.05 22.49 10.61
C ASN A 32 -19.37 21.95 10.08
N SER A 33 -20.34 22.83 9.79
CA SER A 33 -21.65 22.37 9.34
C SER A 33 -21.53 21.78 7.94
N THR A 34 -22.33 20.74 7.66
CA THR A 34 -22.36 20.12 6.33
C THR A 34 -22.73 21.14 5.27
N GLU A 35 -23.64 22.08 5.58
CA GLU A 35 -24.03 23.17 4.67
C GLU A 35 -22.84 24.07 4.30
N PHE A 36 -21.92 24.33 5.23
CA PHE A 36 -20.69 25.05 4.93
C PHE A 36 -19.75 24.20 4.07
N CYS A 37 -19.54 22.93 4.44
CA CYS A 37 -18.66 22.03 3.70
C CYS A 37 -19.09 21.88 2.23
N VAL A 38 -20.39 21.76 1.95
CA VAL A 38 -20.91 21.59 0.59
C VAL A 38 -21.18 22.90 -0.15
N SER A 39 -20.81 24.04 0.44
CA SER A 39 -21.05 25.36 -0.17
C SER A 39 -20.17 25.65 -1.39
N CYS A 40 -19.10 24.87 -1.61
CA CYS A 40 -18.23 24.97 -2.78
C CYS A 40 -18.61 23.95 -3.84
N HIS A 41 -18.50 24.31 -5.12
CA HIS A 41 -18.89 23.44 -6.25
C HIS A 41 -18.14 22.09 -6.26
N SER A 42 -16.84 22.11 -5.94
CA SER A 42 -16.01 20.90 -5.85
C SER A 42 -16.47 19.89 -4.78
N MET A 43 -17.29 20.32 -3.81
CA MET A 43 -17.80 19.46 -2.74
C MET A 43 -19.12 18.79 -3.09
N SER A 44 -19.74 19.12 -4.24
CA SER A 44 -20.92 18.42 -4.75
C SER A 44 -20.64 16.95 -5.08
N HIS A 45 -19.43 16.63 -5.55
CA HIS A 45 -19.01 15.27 -5.86
C HIS A 45 -18.97 14.36 -4.61
N PRO A 46 -18.19 14.68 -3.56
CA PRO A 46 -18.17 13.87 -2.33
C PRO A 46 -19.51 13.92 -1.58
N GLN A 47 -20.31 14.99 -1.71
CA GLN A 47 -21.65 15.06 -1.12
C GLN A 47 -22.56 13.96 -1.69
N ALA A 48 -22.64 13.83 -3.02
CA ALA A 48 -23.48 12.83 -3.65
C ALA A 48 -23.10 11.40 -3.24
N GLU A 49 -21.80 11.14 -3.08
CA GLU A 49 -21.30 9.85 -2.61
C GLU A 49 -21.66 9.58 -1.15
N TRP A 50 -21.51 10.60 -0.29
CA TRP A 50 -21.87 10.50 1.13
C TRP A 50 -23.37 10.24 1.30
N GLU A 51 -24.23 10.94 0.54
CA GLU A 51 -25.69 10.76 0.55
C GLU A 51 -26.10 9.33 0.15
N GLY A 52 -25.30 8.65 -0.68
CA GLY A 52 -25.47 7.24 -1.02
C GLY A 52 -24.96 6.24 0.02
N SER A 53 -24.27 6.70 1.07
CA SER A 53 -23.59 5.84 2.04
C SER A 53 -24.43 5.48 3.26
N VAL A 54 -23.99 4.43 3.98
CA VAL A 54 -24.60 4.04 5.28
C VAL A 54 -24.39 5.07 6.38
N HIS A 55 -23.46 6.01 6.21
CA HIS A 55 -23.21 7.10 7.15
C HIS A 55 -24.20 8.25 7.00
N PHE A 56 -24.87 8.35 5.83
CA PHE A 56 -25.96 9.29 5.62
C PHE A 56 -27.33 8.72 6.02
N SER A 57 -27.59 7.46 5.66
CA SER A 57 -28.86 6.78 5.89
C SER A 57 -28.66 5.34 6.35
N ASN A 58 -29.17 5.02 7.54
CA ASN A 58 -29.12 3.68 8.11
C ASN A 58 -30.32 3.39 9.01
N ARG A 59 -30.49 2.10 9.33
CA ARG A 59 -31.60 1.59 10.16
C ARG A 59 -31.58 2.11 11.61
N LYS A 60 -30.46 2.66 12.08
CA LYS A 60 -30.31 3.16 13.45
C LYS A 60 -30.71 4.63 13.57
N GLY A 61 -30.95 5.34 12.46
CA GLY A 61 -31.33 6.75 12.46
C GLY A 61 -30.20 7.69 12.90
N ILE A 62 -28.94 7.24 12.85
CA ILE A 62 -27.76 8.05 13.19
C ILE A 62 -27.16 8.57 11.89
N ARG A 63 -26.89 9.86 11.78
CA ARG A 63 -26.21 10.46 10.63
C ARG A 63 -24.87 11.00 11.09
N ALA A 64 -23.80 10.62 10.40
CA ALA A 64 -22.50 11.25 10.56
C ALA A 64 -22.39 12.37 9.52
N GLU A 65 -22.17 13.58 9.99
CA GLU A 65 -21.95 14.78 9.18
C GLU A 65 -20.50 14.85 8.67
N CYS A 66 -20.20 15.75 7.72
CA CYS A 66 -18.86 15.84 7.13
C CYS A 66 -17.76 16.02 8.19
N SER A 67 -18.01 16.88 9.18
CA SER A 67 -17.06 17.19 10.25
C SER A 67 -16.87 16.05 11.26
N ASP A 68 -17.85 15.16 11.42
CA ASP A 68 -17.72 14.01 12.32
C ASP A 68 -16.61 13.05 11.86
N CYS A 69 -16.38 12.97 10.54
CA CYS A 69 -15.34 12.15 9.94
C CYS A 69 -14.05 12.92 9.63
N HIS A 70 -14.16 14.15 9.11
CA HIS A 70 -13.02 14.92 8.60
C HIS A 70 -12.38 15.89 9.61
N VAL A 71 -13.04 16.18 10.73
CA VAL A 71 -12.54 17.15 11.72
C VAL A 71 -12.38 16.45 13.08
N PRO A 72 -11.14 16.18 13.51
CA PRO A 72 -10.85 15.66 14.85
C PRO A 72 -11.44 16.55 15.95
N GLN A 73 -12.03 15.94 16.98
CA GLN A 73 -12.75 16.67 18.03
C GLN A 73 -11.87 17.08 19.23
N ASP A 74 -10.61 16.62 19.30
CA ASP A 74 -9.69 17.07 20.35
C ASP A 74 -9.07 18.43 19.99
N THR A 75 -8.73 19.20 21.02
CA THR A 75 -8.34 20.61 20.87
C THR A 75 -7.21 20.88 19.87
N LEU A 76 -6.15 20.08 19.87
CA LEU A 76 -4.97 20.35 19.04
C LEU A 76 -5.20 19.94 17.58
N HIS A 77 -5.74 18.75 17.34
CA HIS A 77 -5.99 18.29 15.97
C HIS A 77 -7.16 19.07 15.32
N TYR A 78 -8.15 19.49 16.11
CA TYR A 78 -9.22 20.37 15.65
C TYR A 78 -8.69 21.68 15.04
N VAL A 79 -7.81 22.37 15.78
CA VAL A 79 -7.19 23.62 15.30
C VAL A 79 -6.29 23.36 14.09
N LYS A 80 -5.51 22.27 14.11
CA LYS A 80 -4.65 21.87 12.99
C LYS A 80 -5.46 21.63 11.71
N ALA A 81 -6.56 20.87 11.79
CA ALA A 81 -7.43 20.59 10.65
C ALA A 81 -7.99 21.89 10.05
N LYS A 82 -8.38 22.85 10.91
CA LYS A 82 -8.90 24.16 10.50
C LYS A 82 -7.85 25.03 9.80
N VAL A 83 -6.58 24.96 10.23
CA VAL A 83 -5.47 25.64 9.54
C VAL A 83 -5.16 24.98 8.20
N ILE A 84 -5.19 23.65 8.12
CA ILE A 84 -4.94 22.91 6.87
C ILE A 84 -6.04 23.19 5.84
N ALA A 85 -7.30 23.30 6.27
CA ALA A 85 -8.45 23.61 5.39
C ALA A 85 -8.33 24.96 4.67
N LEU A 86 -7.45 25.87 5.11
CA LEU A 86 -7.15 27.11 4.37
C LEU A 86 -6.57 26.82 2.97
N LYS A 87 -5.94 25.66 2.78
CA LYS A 87 -5.47 25.22 1.47
C LYS A 87 -6.62 24.95 0.51
N ASP A 88 -7.74 24.44 1.00
CA ASP A 88 -8.91 24.16 0.17
C ASP A 88 -9.50 25.48 -0.32
N VAL A 89 -9.61 26.48 0.56
CA VAL A 89 -9.99 27.86 0.20
C VAL A 89 -9.05 28.44 -0.86
N TRP A 90 -7.73 28.31 -0.67
CA TRP A 90 -6.75 28.76 -1.66
C TRP A 90 -6.93 28.05 -3.02
N HIS A 91 -7.11 26.73 -3.01
CA HIS A 91 -7.26 25.96 -4.24
C HIS A 91 -8.57 26.21 -4.96
N THR A 92 -9.65 26.49 -4.23
CA THR A 92 -10.95 26.85 -4.80
C THR A 92 -10.92 28.26 -5.39
N PHE A 93 -10.44 29.26 -4.65
CA PHE A 93 -10.58 30.66 -5.06
C PHE A 93 -9.39 31.25 -5.83
N VAL A 94 -8.17 30.68 -5.68
CA VAL A 94 -6.95 31.24 -6.31
C VAL A 94 -6.48 30.38 -7.47
N THR A 95 -6.35 29.07 -7.27
CA THR A 95 -5.82 28.19 -8.33
C THR A 95 -6.91 27.55 -9.19
N ASN A 96 -8.17 27.57 -8.73
CA ASN A 96 -9.29 26.83 -9.32
C ASN A 96 -8.89 25.38 -9.67
N LYS A 97 -8.32 24.64 -8.70
CA LYS A 97 -7.69 23.32 -8.95
C LYS A 97 -8.70 22.25 -9.37
N LEU A 98 -9.96 22.38 -8.94
CA LEU A 98 -11.04 21.41 -9.14
C LEU A 98 -12.26 22.09 -9.80
N PRO A 99 -12.16 22.50 -11.07
CA PRO A 99 -13.25 23.21 -11.75
C PRO A 99 -14.44 22.30 -12.09
N ASP A 100 -14.20 21.01 -12.33
CA ASP A 100 -15.18 20.06 -12.85
C ASP A 100 -14.90 18.61 -12.36
N GLN A 101 -15.75 17.67 -12.79
CA GLN A 101 -15.66 16.25 -12.44
C GLN A 101 -14.34 15.63 -12.92
N GLU A 102 -13.87 15.96 -14.13
CA GLU A 102 -12.66 15.36 -14.69
C GLU A 102 -11.43 15.74 -13.85
N ALA A 103 -11.34 17.01 -13.48
CA ALA A 103 -10.29 17.48 -12.57
C ALA A 103 -10.42 16.87 -11.16
N TYR A 104 -11.64 16.66 -10.67
CA TYR A 104 -11.87 15.95 -9.39
C TYR A 104 -11.37 14.51 -9.44
N GLU A 105 -11.73 13.76 -10.48
CA GLU A 105 -11.28 12.37 -10.69
C GLU A 105 -9.76 12.28 -10.83
N ALA A 106 -9.15 13.17 -11.61
CA ALA A 106 -7.69 13.21 -11.80
C ALA A 106 -6.92 13.41 -10.49
N HIS A 107 -7.51 14.10 -9.52
CA HIS A 107 -6.90 14.35 -8.20
C HIS A 107 -7.47 13.46 -7.08
N ARG A 108 -8.46 12.61 -7.37
CA ARG A 108 -9.18 11.82 -6.36
C ARG A 108 -8.23 10.96 -5.53
N LEU A 109 -7.28 10.30 -6.19
CA LEU A 109 -6.28 9.46 -5.50
C LEU A 109 -5.38 10.29 -4.57
N GLU A 110 -4.86 11.43 -5.05
CA GLU A 110 -4.01 12.34 -4.25
C GLU A 110 -4.76 12.83 -3.00
N MET A 111 -6.02 13.25 -3.17
CA MET A 111 -6.87 13.73 -2.08
C MET A 111 -7.20 12.62 -1.08
N ALA A 112 -7.61 11.44 -1.57
CA ALA A 112 -7.94 10.30 -0.73
C ALA A 112 -6.74 9.84 0.09
N GLN A 113 -5.55 9.71 -0.53
CA GLN A 113 -4.32 9.34 0.16
C GLN A 113 -3.95 10.31 1.28
N ARG A 114 -4.15 11.63 1.08
CA ARG A 114 -3.90 12.62 2.11
C ARG A 114 -4.81 12.41 3.32
N VAL A 115 -6.10 12.23 3.09
CA VAL A 115 -7.09 11.98 4.15
C VAL A 115 -6.78 10.66 4.87
N TRP A 116 -6.49 9.59 4.14
CA TRP A 116 -6.14 8.29 4.74
C TRP A 116 -4.87 8.36 5.57
N LYS A 117 -3.85 9.09 5.09
CA LYS A 117 -2.60 9.28 5.82
C LYS A 117 -2.86 10.01 7.14
N GLU A 118 -3.69 11.04 7.14
CA GLU A 118 -4.05 11.77 8.36
C GLU A 118 -4.87 10.92 9.32
N MET A 119 -5.91 10.23 8.83
CA MET A 119 -6.71 9.29 9.63
C MET A 119 -5.89 8.13 10.18
N LYS A 120 -4.86 7.67 9.48
CA LYS A 120 -3.96 6.64 9.99
C LYS A 120 -3.05 7.21 11.08
N ALA A 121 -2.46 8.38 10.82
CA ALA A 121 -1.52 9.03 11.75
C ALA A 121 -2.17 9.40 13.10
N ASN A 122 -3.48 9.65 13.11
CA ASN A 122 -4.24 9.93 14.33
C ASN A 122 -5.06 8.74 14.85
N ASP A 123 -4.71 7.52 14.44
CA ASP A 123 -5.35 6.28 14.92
C ASP A 123 -6.87 6.20 14.64
N SER A 124 -7.31 6.81 13.54
CA SER A 124 -8.70 6.91 13.10
C SER A 124 -9.61 7.47 14.19
N MET A 125 -9.12 8.49 14.93
CA MET A 125 -9.81 9.02 16.11
C MET A 125 -11.25 9.48 15.85
N THR A 126 -11.52 10.01 14.66
CA THR A 126 -12.87 10.42 14.24
C THR A 126 -13.78 9.21 14.07
N CYS A 127 -13.28 8.13 13.46
CA CYS A 127 -13.99 6.85 13.38
C CYS A 127 -14.26 6.28 14.78
N ARG A 128 -13.25 6.27 15.64
CA ARG A 128 -13.31 5.70 16.99
C ARG A 128 -14.21 6.46 17.95
N SER A 129 -14.50 7.73 17.67
CA SER A 129 -15.46 8.52 18.44
C SER A 129 -16.88 7.91 18.44
N CYS A 130 -17.21 7.17 17.38
CA CYS A 130 -18.48 6.43 17.23
C CYS A 130 -18.29 4.91 17.19
N HIS A 131 -17.15 4.43 16.69
CA HIS A 131 -16.82 3.00 16.49
C HIS A 131 -15.68 2.55 17.40
N SER A 132 -15.98 2.36 18.69
CA SER A 132 -15.02 1.75 19.62
C SER A 132 -14.99 0.22 19.47
N PHE A 133 -13.79 -0.36 19.52
CA PHE A 133 -13.63 -1.82 19.59
C PHE A 133 -14.30 -2.41 20.83
N ASP A 134 -14.34 -1.68 21.95
CA ASP A 134 -14.95 -2.15 23.21
C ASP A 134 -16.48 -2.21 23.15
N ALA A 135 -17.09 -1.34 22.32
CA ALA A 135 -18.54 -1.27 22.13
C ALA A 135 -19.03 -2.15 20.96
N MET A 136 -18.10 -2.74 20.21
CA MET A 136 -18.39 -3.52 19.02
C MET A 136 -18.73 -4.96 19.39
N VAL A 137 -19.96 -5.40 19.12
CA VAL A 137 -20.37 -6.79 19.34
C VAL A 137 -19.84 -7.67 18.22
N LEU A 138 -18.70 -8.35 18.44
CA LEU A 138 -18.07 -9.20 17.43
C LEU A 138 -19.00 -10.34 16.98
N SER A 139 -19.76 -10.96 17.88
CA SER A 139 -20.66 -12.07 17.53
C SER A 139 -21.72 -11.73 16.49
N ASP A 140 -22.09 -10.46 16.36
CA ASP A 140 -23.11 -9.98 15.43
C ASP A 140 -22.55 -9.73 14.01
N GLN A 141 -21.24 -9.91 13.84
CA GLN A 141 -20.56 -9.71 12.57
C GLN A 141 -20.38 -11.03 11.81
N LYS A 142 -20.10 -10.92 10.51
CA LYS A 142 -19.67 -12.08 9.71
C LYS A 142 -18.36 -12.65 10.27
N GLU A 143 -18.20 -13.97 10.24
CA GLU A 143 -17.03 -14.66 10.80
C GLU A 143 -15.68 -14.10 10.28
N SER A 144 -15.62 -13.72 9.00
CA SER A 144 -14.44 -13.08 8.43
C SER A 144 -14.14 -11.72 9.06
N ALA A 145 -15.15 -10.89 9.28
CA ALA A 145 -14.99 -9.58 9.94
C ALA A 145 -14.57 -9.74 11.41
N GLN A 146 -15.08 -10.75 12.11
CA GLN A 146 -14.66 -11.06 13.48
C GLN A 146 -13.17 -11.37 13.57
N LYS A 147 -12.68 -12.23 12.67
CA LYS A 147 -11.25 -12.58 12.61
C LYS A 147 -10.39 -11.35 12.31
N MET A 148 -10.82 -10.53 11.35
CA MET A 148 -10.08 -9.32 10.96
C MET A 148 -10.08 -8.25 12.05
N HIS A 149 -11.20 -8.01 12.75
CA HIS A 149 -11.23 -7.05 13.85
C HIS A 149 -10.39 -7.51 15.06
N LYS A 150 -10.39 -8.81 15.39
CA LYS A 150 -9.46 -9.35 16.41
C LYS A 150 -8.01 -9.14 16.01
N LEU A 151 -7.67 -9.50 14.77
CA LEU A 151 -6.33 -9.29 14.24
C LEU A 151 -5.94 -7.81 14.28
N ALA A 152 -6.85 -6.90 13.93
CA ALA A 152 -6.60 -5.46 13.97
C ALA A 152 -6.28 -4.97 15.40
N GLN A 153 -6.97 -5.49 16.42
CA GLN A 153 -6.65 -5.17 17.82
C GLN A 153 -5.29 -5.76 18.25
N GLU A 154 -4.98 -6.99 17.87
CA GLU A 154 -3.71 -7.65 18.20
C GLU A 154 -2.50 -7.02 17.51
N THR A 155 -2.71 -6.43 16.32
CA THR A 155 -1.66 -5.85 15.48
C THR A 155 -1.64 -4.32 15.45
N ASN A 156 -2.43 -3.65 16.32
CA ASN A 156 -2.55 -2.20 16.40
C ASN A 156 -2.90 -1.52 15.07
N GLN A 157 -3.80 -2.12 14.29
CA GLN A 157 -4.34 -1.50 13.09
C GLN A 157 -5.43 -0.47 13.41
N THR A 158 -5.48 0.57 12.59
CA THR A 158 -6.46 1.66 12.61
C THR A 158 -7.66 1.31 11.71
N CYS A 159 -8.78 2.03 11.85
CA CYS A 159 -9.99 1.74 11.07
C CYS A 159 -9.75 1.93 9.56
N ILE A 160 -9.04 2.98 9.18
CA ILE A 160 -8.71 3.30 7.78
C ILE A 160 -7.67 2.33 7.19
N ASP A 161 -7.04 1.50 8.03
CA ASP A 161 -6.20 0.42 7.56
C ASP A 161 -7.00 -0.68 6.87
N CYS A 162 -8.35 -0.73 6.96
CA CYS A 162 -9.22 -1.69 6.27
C CYS A 162 -10.49 -1.09 5.66
N HIS A 163 -10.98 0.03 6.21
CA HIS A 163 -12.22 0.66 5.80
C HIS A 163 -11.94 1.91 4.98
N LYS A 164 -11.42 1.73 3.76
CA LYS A 164 -11.32 2.80 2.77
C LYS A 164 -12.55 2.82 1.87
N GLY A 165 -12.88 4.00 1.33
CA GLY A 165 -14.06 4.18 0.51
C GLY A 165 -15.39 4.01 1.25
N VAL A 166 -15.44 4.39 2.53
CA VAL A 166 -16.59 4.15 3.42
C VAL A 166 -17.80 5.00 3.09
N ALA A 167 -17.56 6.27 2.79
CA ALA A 167 -18.59 7.25 2.42
C ALA A 167 -18.37 7.82 1.00
N HIS A 168 -17.21 7.56 0.41
CA HIS A 168 -16.78 8.10 -0.87
C HIS A 168 -16.30 6.97 -1.76
N PHE A 169 -16.49 7.08 -3.07
CA PHE A 169 -16.02 6.07 -4.01
C PHE A 169 -14.50 5.99 -4.00
N MET A 170 -14.03 4.75 -4.12
CA MET A 170 -12.62 4.45 -4.22
C MET A 170 -12.03 5.07 -5.50
N PRO A 171 -10.87 5.75 -5.41
CA PRO A 171 -10.15 6.16 -6.62
C PRO A 171 -9.85 4.97 -7.52
N ASP A 172 -9.96 5.21 -8.82
CA ASP A 172 -9.47 4.25 -9.81
C ASP A 172 -7.94 4.18 -9.73
N ILE A 173 -7.42 2.95 -9.67
CA ILE A 173 -6.00 2.64 -9.63
C ILE A 173 -5.67 2.02 -10.98
N GLN A 174 -5.60 2.87 -12.02
CA GLN A 174 -5.13 2.45 -13.34
C GLN A 174 -3.61 2.51 -13.36
N LEU A 175 -2.93 1.37 -13.20
CA LEU A 175 -1.46 1.29 -13.29
C LEU A 175 -0.95 0.44 -14.45
N ASP A 176 -1.85 -0.22 -15.19
CA ASP A 176 -1.54 -1.39 -16.02
C ASP A 176 -0.62 -1.14 -17.24
N ASN A 177 -0.10 0.08 -17.47
CA ASN A 177 0.86 0.36 -18.55
C ASN A 177 2.03 1.29 -18.20
N VAL A 178 1.94 2.09 -17.14
CA VAL A 178 2.97 3.11 -16.84
C VAL A 178 4.06 2.53 -15.95
N ALA A 179 3.72 1.79 -14.90
CA ALA A 179 4.71 1.25 -13.96
C ALA A 179 5.59 0.15 -14.59
N ALA A 180 5.01 -0.74 -15.41
CA ALA A 180 5.77 -1.73 -16.17
C ALA A 180 6.64 -1.07 -17.26
N GLY A 181 6.15 0.00 -17.89
CA GLY A 181 6.91 0.80 -18.85
C GLY A 181 8.08 1.54 -18.21
N GLU A 182 7.90 2.15 -17.03
CA GLU A 182 9.00 2.76 -16.28
C GLU A 182 10.02 1.72 -15.80
N LEU A 183 9.58 0.57 -15.29
CA LEU A 183 10.49 -0.51 -14.87
C LEU A 183 11.35 -1.02 -16.04
N SER A 184 10.77 -1.08 -17.25
CA SER A 184 11.51 -1.50 -18.45
C SER A 184 12.65 -0.56 -18.84
N LYS A 185 12.63 0.72 -18.41
CA LYS A 185 13.72 1.67 -18.63
C LYS A 185 14.98 1.34 -17.83
N HIS A 186 14.85 0.55 -16.78
CA HIS A 186 15.97 0.05 -15.98
C HIS A 186 16.59 -1.24 -16.59
N GLY A 187 16.09 -1.68 -17.74
CA GLY A 187 16.68 -2.75 -18.54
C GLY A 187 18.08 -2.40 -19.01
N ALA A 188 19.01 -3.34 -18.87
CA ALA A 188 20.43 -3.15 -19.13
C ALA A 188 21.12 -2.09 -18.24
N GLU A 189 20.50 -1.68 -17.14
CA GLU A 189 21.14 -0.78 -16.16
C GLU A 189 22.08 -1.58 -15.25
N PHE A 190 23.30 -1.85 -15.73
CA PHE A 190 24.37 -2.47 -14.96
C PHE A 190 25.74 -2.17 -15.57
N THR A 191 26.80 -2.40 -14.79
CA THR A 191 28.20 -2.27 -15.19
C THR A 191 28.95 -3.57 -14.90
N THR A 192 30.14 -3.75 -15.49
CA THR A 192 30.99 -4.93 -15.24
C THR A 192 31.47 -5.07 -13.78
N SER A 193 31.26 -4.06 -12.94
CA SER A 193 31.57 -4.10 -11.51
C SER A 193 30.46 -4.73 -10.66
N ASP A 194 29.24 -4.83 -11.20
CA ASP A 194 28.08 -5.36 -10.50
C ASP A 194 28.18 -6.89 -10.36
N LYS A 195 28.05 -7.40 -9.14
CA LYS A 195 28.23 -8.83 -8.87
C LYS A 195 26.98 -9.66 -9.17
N THR A 196 25.81 -9.04 -9.07
CA THR A 196 24.51 -9.69 -9.17
C THR A 196 23.59 -8.84 -10.02
N LEU A 197 22.92 -9.47 -10.98
CA LEU A 197 21.83 -8.86 -11.73
C LEU A 197 20.51 -9.49 -11.30
N TYR A 198 19.42 -8.78 -11.57
CA TYR A 198 18.06 -9.18 -11.24
C TYR A 198 17.20 -9.11 -12.49
N THR A 199 16.31 -10.07 -12.65
CA THR A 199 15.29 -10.02 -13.69
C THR A 199 14.20 -9.00 -13.34
N LEU A 200 13.87 -8.14 -14.29
CA LEU A 200 12.89 -7.06 -14.11
C LEU A 200 11.45 -7.59 -14.09
N ALA A 201 11.15 -8.46 -15.04
CA ALA A 201 9.83 -9.03 -15.26
C ALA A 201 9.96 -10.52 -15.55
N MET A 202 8.83 -11.20 -15.73
CA MET A 202 8.86 -12.56 -16.23
C MET A 202 9.49 -12.58 -17.62
N THR A 203 10.54 -13.37 -17.81
CA THR A 203 11.26 -13.44 -19.08
C THR A 203 11.64 -14.88 -19.40
N THR A 204 11.63 -15.20 -20.70
CA THR A 204 12.14 -16.48 -21.18
C THR A 204 13.65 -16.38 -21.35
N ALA A 205 14.37 -17.25 -20.66
CA ALA A 205 15.80 -17.46 -20.83
C ALA A 205 16.05 -18.83 -21.48
N GLN A 206 17.18 -18.96 -22.16
CA GLN A 206 17.60 -20.20 -22.81
C GLN A 206 18.69 -20.88 -21.98
N LEU A 207 18.68 -22.21 -21.95
CA LEU A 207 19.82 -22.98 -21.44
C LEU A 207 20.91 -23.05 -22.52
N PRO A 208 22.21 -22.98 -22.16
CA PRO A 208 23.30 -23.20 -23.12
C PRO A 208 23.23 -24.54 -23.86
N GLN A 209 22.59 -25.54 -23.23
CA GLN A 209 22.42 -26.90 -23.73
C GLN A 209 21.07 -27.10 -24.44
N GLY A 210 20.38 -26.01 -24.79
CA GLY A 210 19.04 -25.98 -25.39
C GLY A 210 17.92 -26.18 -24.36
N GLY A 211 16.74 -25.64 -24.64
CA GLY A 211 15.59 -25.65 -23.76
C GLY A 211 15.39 -24.31 -23.05
N GLU A 212 14.14 -24.04 -22.70
CA GLU A 212 13.73 -22.75 -22.14
C GLU A 212 13.56 -22.81 -20.63
N VAL A 213 13.85 -21.71 -19.95
CA VAL A 213 13.56 -21.49 -18.54
C VAL A 213 12.77 -20.19 -18.42
N ARG A 214 11.71 -20.19 -17.64
CA ARG A 214 10.98 -18.95 -17.35
C ARG A 214 11.53 -18.36 -16.07
N LEU A 215 12.20 -17.21 -16.18
CA LEU A 215 12.65 -16.46 -15.03
C LEU A 215 11.51 -15.61 -14.51
N LEU A 216 11.33 -15.59 -13.19
CA LEU A 216 10.38 -14.72 -12.52
C LEU A 216 11.08 -13.40 -12.15
N PRO A 217 10.34 -12.32 -11.86
CA PRO A 217 10.93 -11.07 -11.36
C PRO A 217 11.80 -11.34 -10.11
N TYR A 218 12.85 -10.53 -9.91
CA TYR A 218 13.82 -10.66 -8.80
C TYR A 218 14.68 -11.94 -8.80
N ALA A 219 14.72 -12.71 -9.89
CA ALA A 219 15.64 -13.83 -10.00
C ALA A 219 17.09 -13.31 -10.01
N GLU A 220 17.91 -13.83 -9.10
CA GLU A 220 19.29 -13.40 -8.96
C GLU A 220 20.21 -14.13 -9.94
N LEU A 221 20.92 -13.35 -10.75
CA LEU A 221 21.85 -13.80 -11.76
C LEU A 221 23.27 -13.49 -11.30
N HIS A 222 24.02 -14.56 -11.06
CA HIS A 222 25.41 -14.52 -10.59
C HIS A 222 26.38 -14.95 -11.69
N GLN A 223 27.67 -14.65 -11.52
CA GLN A 223 28.72 -15.08 -12.46
C GLN A 223 28.41 -14.76 -13.93
N TRP A 224 27.85 -13.57 -14.15
CA TRP A 224 27.32 -13.19 -15.45
C TRP A 224 28.40 -12.64 -16.39
N LYS A 225 28.17 -12.78 -17.70
CA LYS A 225 28.99 -12.22 -18.78
C LYS A 225 28.11 -11.73 -19.90
N GLU A 226 28.51 -10.63 -20.52
CA GLU A 226 27.85 -10.08 -21.69
C GLU A 226 28.28 -10.81 -22.96
N GLU A 227 27.29 -11.22 -23.76
CA GLU A 227 27.49 -11.85 -25.07
C GLU A 227 26.56 -11.15 -26.09
N GLY A 228 27.02 -10.04 -26.68
CA GLY A 228 26.21 -9.26 -27.62
C GLY A 228 24.99 -8.62 -26.96
N GLU A 229 23.78 -9.00 -27.37
CA GLU A 229 22.51 -8.56 -26.76
C GLU A 229 22.00 -9.48 -25.63
N GLN A 230 22.80 -10.49 -25.27
CA GLN A 230 22.47 -11.50 -24.27
C GLN A 230 23.39 -11.37 -23.04
N VAL A 231 22.92 -11.88 -21.91
CA VAL A 231 23.69 -12.11 -20.69
C VAL A 231 23.68 -13.60 -20.41
N LYS A 232 24.86 -14.21 -20.39
CA LYS A 232 25.04 -15.56 -19.86
C LYS A 232 25.28 -15.44 -18.36
N ALA A 233 24.48 -16.10 -17.54
CA ALA A 233 24.58 -16.04 -16.08
C ALA A 233 24.23 -17.38 -15.41
N THR A 234 24.50 -17.49 -14.12
CA THR A 234 24.13 -18.64 -13.30
C THR A 234 23.10 -18.23 -12.26
N ILE A 235 21.98 -18.95 -12.22
CA ILE A 235 21.00 -18.85 -11.14
C ILE A 235 21.38 -19.87 -10.08
N LYS A 236 21.36 -19.42 -8.83
CA LYS A 236 21.44 -20.27 -7.65
C LYS A 236 20.07 -20.34 -7.00
N GLY A 237 19.69 -21.51 -6.51
CA GLY A 237 18.44 -21.66 -5.80
C GLY A 237 18.25 -23.06 -5.24
N TRP A 238 17.03 -23.35 -4.84
CA TRP A 238 16.65 -24.59 -4.20
C TRP A 238 15.46 -25.23 -4.90
N GLN A 239 15.44 -26.55 -4.99
CA GLN A 239 14.30 -27.33 -5.47
C GLN A 239 13.82 -28.25 -4.35
N GLN A 240 12.52 -28.26 -4.10
CA GLN A 240 11.92 -29.24 -3.20
C GLN A 240 11.71 -30.56 -3.96
N GLU A 241 11.97 -31.69 -3.30
CA GLU A 241 11.68 -33.03 -3.84
C GLU A 241 10.19 -33.14 -4.23
N GLY A 242 9.93 -33.55 -5.48
CA GLY A 242 8.58 -33.59 -6.06
C GLY A 242 8.07 -32.27 -6.65
N ALA A 243 8.87 -31.21 -6.60
CA ALA A 243 8.60 -29.90 -7.23
C ALA A 243 9.79 -29.40 -8.06
N GLU A 244 10.43 -30.30 -8.81
CA GLU A 244 11.63 -30.02 -9.62
C GLU A 244 11.39 -28.97 -10.72
N SER A 245 10.14 -28.73 -11.10
CA SER A 245 9.78 -27.68 -12.06
C SER A 245 9.90 -26.25 -11.51
N VAL A 246 10.19 -26.08 -10.22
CA VAL A 246 10.23 -24.77 -9.56
C VAL A 246 11.58 -24.56 -8.87
N VAL A 247 12.19 -23.40 -9.12
CA VAL A 247 13.38 -22.94 -8.40
C VAL A 247 12.97 -21.91 -7.38
N TYR A 248 13.31 -22.16 -6.12
CA TYR A 248 13.10 -21.28 -4.98
C TYR A 248 14.37 -20.52 -4.63
N MET A 249 14.22 -19.30 -4.10
CA MET A 249 15.35 -18.46 -3.69
C MET A 249 16.11 -19.06 -2.49
N ASP A 250 15.37 -19.54 -1.48
CA ASP A 250 15.92 -20.00 -0.21
C ASP A 250 15.31 -21.33 0.25
N LEU A 251 16.08 -22.07 1.06
CA LEU A 251 15.65 -23.32 1.69
C LEU A 251 14.37 -23.10 2.54
N GLY A 252 13.33 -23.89 2.26
CA GLY A 252 12.06 -23.86 3.01
C GLY A 252 11.21 -22.60 2.78
N LYS A 253 11.64 -21.68 1.89
CA LYS A 253 10.90 -20.46 1.53
C LYS A 253 10.30 -20.63 0.14
N ARG A 254 8.99 -20.45 0.02
CA ARG A 254 8.25 -20.58 -1.23
C ARG A 254 8.32 -19.30 -2.08
N ILE A 255 9.53 -18.75 -2.22
CA ILE A 255 9.84 -17.57 -3.04
C ILE A 255 10.36 -18.08 -4.38
N MET A 256 9.50 -18.13 -5.39
CA MET A 256 9.87 -18.69 -6.69
C MET A 256 10.65 -17.67 -7.51
N VAL A 257 11.77 -18.11 -8.11
CA VAL A 257 12.63 -17.28 -8.96
C VAL A 257 12.75 -17.80 -10.39
N ALA A 258 12.50 -19.09 -10.63
CA ALA A 258 12.41 -19.63 -11.98
C ALA A 258 11.48 -20.84 -12.07
N LEU A 259 10.97 -21.10 -13.27
CA LEU A 259 10.22 -22.30 -13.62
C LEU A 259 10.95 -23.05 -14.73
N LEU A 260 11.13 -24.35 -14.51
CA LEU A 260 11.85 -25.29 -15.36
C LEU A 260 10.85 -26.26 -16.00
N PRO A 261 10.63 -26.16 -17.32
CA PRO A 261 9.96 -27.21 -18.08
C PRO A 261 10.70 -28.55 -17.96
N ASP A 262 10.02 -29.66 -18.23
CA ASP A 262 10.57 -31.02 -18.06
C ASP A 262 11.93 -31.22 -18.76
N GLU A 263 12.10 -30.63 -19.94
CA GLU A 263 13.35 -30.68 -20.70
C GLU A 263 14.53 -29.97 -20.01
N ALA A 264 14.24 -28.94 -19.20
CA ALA A 264 15.21 -28.15 -18.46
C ALA A 264 15.59 -28.78 -17.12
N GLN A 265 14.69 -29.56 -16.50
CA GLN A 265 14.90 -30.16 -15.17
C GLN A 265 16.11 -31.10 -15.13
N SER A 266 16.34 -31.87 -16.20
CA SER A 266 17.49 -32.79 -16.31
C SER A 266 18.85 -32.09 -16.51
N LYS A 267 18.86 -30.78 -16.76
CA LYS A 267 20.04 -29.98 -17.08
C LYS A 267 20.52 -29.12 -15.92
N VAL A 268 19.90 -29.30 -14.75
CA VAL A 268 20.24 -28.59 -13.51
C VAL A 268 21.40 -29.29 -12.80
N ASN A 269 22.35 -28.51 -12.29
CA ASN A 269 23.44 -29.05 -11.49
C ASN A 269 23.06 -29.03 -10.00
N ILE A 270 22.96 -30.20 -9.38
CA ILE A 270 22.68 -30.33 -7.95
C ILE A 270 23.99 -30.19 -7.16
N VAL A 271 24.06 -29.18 -6.29
CA VAL A 271 25.22 -28.86 -5.47
C VAL A 271 25.19 -29.64 -4.15
N ASN A 272 24.03 -29.65 -3.49
CA ASN A 272 23.85 -30.26 -2.19
C ASN A 272 22.40 -30.73 -2.02
N THR A 273 22.16 -31.63 -1.07
CA THR A 273 20.81 -32.04 -0.67
C THR A 273 20.68 -31.96 0.84
N VAL A 274 19.69 -31.21 1.32
CA VAL A 274 19.43 -30.96 2.74
C VAL A 274 18.00 -31.42 3.06
N PHE A 275 17.83 -32.19 4.12
CA PHE A 275 16.50 -32.51 4.63
C PHE A 275 16.03 -31.38 5.56
N ASP A 276 14.91 -30.75 5.22
CA ASP A 276 14.30 -29.71 6.04
C ASP A 276 13.16 -30.29 6.89
N ASN A 277 13.31 -30.17 8.22
CA ASN A 277 12.33 -30.69 9.17
C ASN A 277 11.02 -29.87 9.17
N VAL A 278 11.04 -28.62 8.72
CA VAL A 278 9.84 -27.77 8.70
C VAL A 278 8.89 -28.18 7.58
N THR A 279 9.44 -28.43 6.39
CA THR A 279 8.69 -28.91 5.22
C THR A 279 8.61 -30.43 5.13
N ASN A 280 9.36 -31.14 5.98
CA ASN A 280 9.46 -32.60 6.01
C ASN A 280 9.80 -33.18 4.63
N SER A 281 10.79 -32.59 3.96
CA SER A 281 11.14 -32.86 2.57
C SER A 281 12.64 -32.67 2.36
N ASN A 282 13.21 -33.40 1.40
CA ASN A 282 14.54 -33.07 0.88
C ASN A 282 14.44 -31.83 -0.02
N TRP A 283 15.46 -31.00 0.08
CA TRP A 283 15.67 -29.82 -0.74
C TRP A 283 17.05 -29.91 -1.38
N LYS A 284 17.09 -29.73 -2.70
CA LYS A 284 18.30 -29.77 -3.51
C LYS A 284 18.75 -28.35 -3.77
N GLU A 285 19.94 -27.99 -3.32
CA GLU A 285 20.60 -26.76 -3.75
C GLU A 285 21.08 -26.94 -5.18
N ILE A 286 20.77 -26.00 -6.05
CA ILE A 286 21.02 -26.11 -7.48
C ILE A 286 21.70 -24.89 -8.07
N ASN A 287 22.43 -25.13 -9.15
CA ASN A 287 22.91 -24.11 -10.06
C ASN A 287 22.39 -24.41 -11.48
N VAL A 288 21.93 -23.39 -12.19
CA VAL A 288 21.54 -23.50 -13.59
C VAL A 288 22.13 -22.34 -14.39
N GLU A 289 22.87 -22.66 -15.45
CA GLU A 289 23.35 -21.65 -16.40
C GLU A 289 22.21 -21.26 -17.35
N ILE A 290 22.01 -19.97 -17.53
CA ILE A 290 20.99 -19.39 -18.40
C ILE A 290 21.59 -18.32 -19.31
N ILE A 291 20.89 -18.05 -20.39
CA ILE A 291 21.16 -16.99 -21.34
C ILE A 291 19.87 -16.16 -21.44
N ALA A 292 19.92 -14.91 -20.98
CA ALA A 292 18.76 -14.01 -20.96
C ALA A 292 19.04 -12.72 -21.76
N PRO A 293 18.01 -12.06 -22.31
CA PRO A 293 18.19 -10.75 -22.97
C PRO A 293 18.73 -9.71 -22.00
N LYS A 294 19.71 -8.89 -22.44
CA LYS A 294 20.26 -7.78 -21.64
C LYS A 294 19.19 -6.82 -21.12
N THR A 295 18.19 -6.52 -21.96
CA THR A 295 17.08 -5.62 -21.64
C THR A 295 16.15 -6.16 -20.56
N ALA A 296 16.20 -7.46 -20.24
CA ALA A 296 15.35 -8.08 -19.24
C ALA A 296 15.96 -8.09 -17.83
N VAL A 297 17.22 -7.62 -17.68
CA VAL A 297 17.97 -7.69 -16.42
C VAL A 297 18.54 -6.32 -16.03
N THR A 298 18.74 -6.11 -14.73
CA THR A 298 19.24 -4.87 -14.14
C THR A 298 20.11 -5.15 -12.91
N ALA A 299 21.05 -4.27 -12.56
CA ALA A 299 21.68 -4.26 -11.22
C ALA A 299 20.87 -3.43 -10.22
N ASN A 300 19.87 -2.66 -10.69
CA ASN A 300 19.11 -1.73 -9.87
C ASN A 300 17.98 -2.41 -9.09
N ILE A 301 18.34 -3.11 -8.01
CA ILE A 301 17.38 -3.72 -7.09
C ILE A 301 16.45 -2.70 -6.42
N MET A 302 16.88 -1.43 -6.29
CA MET A 302 16.05 -0.38 -5.72
C MET A 302 14.86 -0.06 -6.61
N ALA A 303 15.05 0.01 -7.94
CA ALA A 303 13.97 0.23 -8.90
C ALA A 303 12.94 -0.91 -8.86
N LEU A 304 13.41 -2.15 -8.76
CA LEU A 304 12.57 -3.33 -8.55
C LEU A 304 11.76 -3.22 -7.25
N ASN A 305 12.44 -2.97 -6.12
CA ASN A 305 11.78 -2.81 -4.82
C ASN A 305 10.79 -1.65 -4.81
N GLN A 306 11.10 -0.55 -5.49
CA GLN A 306 10.19 0.59 -5.63
C GLN A 306 8.97 0.23 -6.48
N PHE A 307 9.14 -0.57 -7.54
CA PHE A 307 8.01 -1.09 -8.31
C PHE A 307 7.13 -2.01 -7.46
N GLY A 308 7.73 -2.94 -6.71
CA GLY A 308 7.01 -3.84 -5.80
C GLY A 308 6.28 -3.12 -4.67
N ASP A 309 6.94 -2.14 -4.03
CA ASP A 309 6.32 -1.28 -3.03
C ASP A 309 5.21 -0.46 -3.68
N ASN A 310 5.42 0.14 -4.85
CA ASN A 310 4.36 0.86 -5.54
C ASN A 310 3.17 -0.03 -5.88
N LEU A 311 3.36 -1.31 -6.24
CA LEU A 311 2.24 -2.24 -6.44
C LEU A 311 1.50 -2.50 -5.12
N ASN A 312 2.24 -2.76 -4.04
CA ASN A 312 1.67 -3.00 -2.71
C ASN A 312 0.93 -1.77 -2.20
N GLN A 313 1.59 -0.60 -2.24
CA GLN A 313 1.00 0.67 -1.90
C GLN A 313 -0.19 0.92 -2.79
N THR A 314 -0.09 0.89 -4.11
CA THR A 314 -1.19 1.40 -4.93
C THR A 314 -2.37 0.43 -4.99
N HIS A 315 -2.14 -0.87 -5.25
CA HIS A 315 -3.25 -1.84 -5.38
C HIS A 315 -3.76 -2.37 -4.04
N CYS A 316 -2.90 -2.52 -3.03
CA CYS A 316 -3.37 -2.91 -1.69
C CYS A 316 -3.82 -1.69 -0.87
N SER A 317 -3.34 -0.47 -1.15
CA SER A 317 -3.90 0.74 -0.52
C SER A 317 -5.32 1.09 -0.98
N GLY A 318 -5.83 0.41 -2.01
CA GLY A 318 -7.20 0.56 -2.45
C GLY A 318 -8.19 0.23 -1.32
N CYS A 319 -8.10 -0.96 -0.75
CA CYS A 319 -9.09 -1.38 0.24
C CYS A 319 -8.71 -1.00 1.67
N HIS A 320 -7.42 -1.04 1.99
CA HIS A 320 -6.90 -1.10 3.36
C HIS A 320 -5.54 -0.36 3.36
N ALA A 321 -4.94 0.07 4.47
CA ALA A 321 -3.57 0.59 4.38
C ALA A 321 -2.62 -0.57 4.09
N PRO A 322 -1.65 -0.37 3.20
CA PRO A 322 -0.73 -1.42 2.84
C PRO A 322 -0.02 -1.91 4.10
N ILE A 323 -0.09 -3.23 4.30
CA ILE A 323 0.59 -3.90 5.39
C ILE A 323 2.08 -3.87 5.03
N GLY A 324 2.93 -3.42 5.96
CA GLY A 324 4.37 -3.39 5.76
C GLY A 324 4.89 -4.79 5.43
N ALA A 325 5.82 -4.89 4.47
CA ALA A 325 6.32 -6.18 3.99
C ALA A 325 6.92 -7.04 5.13
N ASP A 326 7.47 -6.38 6.16
CA ASP A 326 8.04 -6.94 7.37
C ASP A 326 7.01 -7.46 8.39
N HIS A 327 5.72 -7.46 8.07
CA HIS A 327 4.68 -7.88 9.01
C HIS A 327 4.50 -9.43 9.05
N TYR A 328 4.46 -10.06 7.87
CA TYR A 328 4.27 -11.51 7.72
C TYR A 328 5.56 -12.22 7.33
N THR A 329 5.57 -13.56 7.46
CA THR A 329 6.66 -14.38 6.90
C THR A 329 6.52 -14.52 5.38
N ALA A 330 7.61 -14.85 4.69
CA ALA A 330 7.61 -15.08 3.25
C ALA A 330 6.57 -16.13 2.83
N ASN A 331 6.37 -17.18 3.62
CA ASN A 331 5.37 -18.21 3.30
C ASN A 331 3.93 -17.75 3.61
N GLN A 332 3.74 -16.85 4.59
CA GLN A 332 2.42 -16.30 4.94
C GLN A 332 1.88 -15.34 3.87
N TRP A 333 2.76 -14.53 3.26
CA TRP A 333 2.38 -13.56 2.24
C TRP A 333 1.63 -14.16 1.05
N ILE A 334 1.94 -15.41 0.67
CA ILE A 334 1.23 -16.12 -0.40
C ILE A 334 -0.27 -16.21 -0.11
N GLY A 335 -0.64 -16.56 1.13
CA GLY A 335 -2.04 -16.66 1.53
C GLY A 335 -2.73 -15.30 1.59
N VAL A 336 -2.02 -14.30 2.11
CA VAL A 336 -2.52 -12.92 2.23
C VAL A 336 -2.84 -12.35 0.85
N VAL A 337 -1.87 -12.36 -0.09
CA VAL A 337 -2.08 -11.83 -1.44
C VAL A 337 -3.16 -12.63 -2.19
N ASN A 338 -3.16 -13.97 -2.10
CA ASN A 338 -4.21 -14.77 -2.74
C ASN A 338 -5.62 -14.49 -2.19
N SER A 339 -5.76 -14.08 -0.94
CA SER A 339 -7.06 -13.70 -0.37
C SER A 339 -7.59 -12.35 -0.88
N MET A 340 -6.71 -11.55 -1.49
CA MET A 340 -6.97 -10.17 -1.90
C MET A 340 -6.97 -9.99 -3.42
N LYS A 341 -6.18 -10.77 -4.18
CA LYS A 341 -5.94 -10.56 -5.61
C LYS A 341 -7.22 -10.41 -6.44
N ASP A 342 -8.25 -11.22 -6.15
CA ASP A 342 -9.52 -11.22 -6.90
C ASP A 342 -10.39 -9.99 -6.59
N ARG A 343 -9.96 -9.15 -5.64
CA ARG A 343 -10.60 -7.87 -5.26
C ARG A 343 -9.80 -6.66 -5.75
N THR A 344 -8.72 -6.89 -6.50
CA THR A 344 -7.86 -5.86 -7.07
C THR A 344 -7.91 -5.91 -8.59
N SER A 345 -7.56 -4.80 -9.25
CA SER A 345 -7.39 -4.73 -10.71
C SER A 345 -6.07 -5.32 -11.22
N MET A 346 -5.23 -5.89 -10.34
CA MET A 346 -3.88 -6.35 -10.70
C MET A 346 -3.90 -7.48 -11.74
N SER A 347 -2.98 -7.40 -12.71
CA SER A 347 -2.70 -8.51 -13.61
C SER A 347 -2.08 -9.70 -12.87
N ALA A 348 -2.08 -10.89 -13.49
CA ALA A 348 -1.41 -12.05 -12.91
C ALA A 348 0.11 -11.83 -12.71
N ASP A 349 0.72 -10.95 -13.50
CA ASP A 349 2.14 -10.59 -13.38
C ASP A 349 2.37 -9.61 -12.23
N ASP A 350 1.48 -8.63 -12.03
CA ASP A 350 1.55 -7.70 -10.90
C ASP A 350 1.35 -8.43 -9.57
N VAL A 351 0.37 -9.36 -9.51
CA VAL A 351 0.14 -10.22 -8.35
C VAL A 351 1.42 -11.00 -8.00
N ARG A 352 2.14 -11.52 -9.00
CA ARG A 352 3.40 -12.22 -8.77
C ARG A 352 4.51 -11.27 -8.32
N ALA A 353 4.68 -10.14 -8.97
CA ALA A 353 5.71 -9.16 -8.64
C ALA A 353 5.53 -8.60 -7.22
N VAL A 354 4.32 -8.23 -6.83
CA VAL A 354 4.02 -7.75 -5.48
C VAL A 354 4.20 -8.86 -4.44
N THR A 355 3.81 -10.10 -4.76
CA THR A 355 4.03 -11.24 -3.87
C THR A 355 5.52 -11.44 -3.62
N ILE A 356 6.34 -11.50 -4.67
CA ILE A 356 7.79 -11.70 -4.55
C ILE A 356 8.44 -10.54 -3.77
N TYR A 357 8.04 -9.30 -4.05
CA TYR A 357 8.49 -8.12 -3.28
C TYR A 357 8.19 -8.27 -1.78
N LEU A 358 6.93 -8.57 -1.42
CA LEU A 358 6.50 -8.75 -0.04
C LEU A 358 7.24 -9.91 0.65
N GLN A 359 7.46 -11.01 -0.09
CA GLN A 359 8.20 -12.16 0.42
C GLN A 359 9.68 -11.87 0.66
N ARG A 360 10.36 -11.16 -0.25
CA ARG A 360 11.78 -10.80 -0.11
C ARG A 360 12.02 -9.80 1.02
N ASN A 361 11.02 -8.98 1.33
CA ASN A 361 11.08 -8.00 2.42
C ASN A 361 10.33 -8.50 3.68
N ALA A 362 10.02 -9.80 3.75
CA ALA A 362 9.32 -10.42 4.87
C ALA A 362 10.19 -10.45 6.14
N LYS A 363 9.55 -10.55 7.31
CA LYS A 363 10.24 -10.53 8.62
C LYS A 363 11.29 -11.61 8.80
N ASP A 364 11.05 -12.78 8.20
CA ASP A 364 11.93 -13.95 8.28
C ASP A 364 12.95 -14.02 7.14
N ILE A 365 13.06 -12.93 6.36
CA ILE A 365 14.09 -12.69 5.34
C ILE A 365 14.92 -11.46 5.73
N ALA A 366 14.27 -10.31 5.97
CA ALA A 366 14.92 -9.03 6.27
C ALA A 366 15.70 -8.99 7.60
N GLY A 367 15.43 -9.92 8.54
CA GLY A 367 16.17 -10.05 9.80
C GLY A 367 17.45 -10.88 9.75
N SER A 368 17.82 -11.42 8.58
CA SER A 368 18.94 -12.35 8.42
C SER A 368 20.20 -11.71 7.81
N SER A 369 20.15 -10.44 7.40
CA SER A 369 21.27 -9.74 6.78
C SER A 369 21.06 -8.22 6.77
N HIS A 370 21.69 -7.55 7.74
CA HIS A 370 22.15 -6.16 7.62
C HIS A 370 23.63 -6.09 7.95
#